data_AF-A0A2J8M969-F1
#
_entry.id   AF-A0A2J8M969-F1
#
_cell.length_a   1.000
_cell.length_b   1.000
_cell.length_c   1.000
_cell.angle_alpha   90.00
_cell.angle_beta   90.00
_cell.angle_gamma   90.00
#
_symmetry.space_group_name_H-M   'P 1'
#
loop_
_entity.id
_entity.type
_entity.pdbx_description
1 polymer ?
#
loop_
_entity_poly.entity_id
_entity_poly.type
_entity_poly.pdbx_seq_one_letter_code
_entity_poly.pdbx_strand_id
1 'polypeptide(L)' 'MPEDQAGKLEATENTISAMAAAAAEQQQFYLLLGNLLSPDNVVRKQAEETYENIPGQSKITFLLQAIRNTTAAEE' A
#
# COMPACT_ATOMS: atom_id res chain seq x y z
N MET A 1 13.90 -25.87 30.58
CA MET A 1 14.02 -24.39 30.47
C MET A 1 13.00 -23.92 29.43
N PRO A 2 12.14 -22.92 29.71
CA PRO A 2 11.03 -22.53 28.83
C PRO A 2 11.27 -21.16 28.16
N GLU A 3 12.33 -21.02 27.36
CA GLU A 3 12.68 -19.73 26.70
C GLU A 3 12.24 -19.62 25.23
N ASP A 4 11.68 -20.68 24.62
CA ASP A 4 11.38 -20.72 23.16
C ASP A 4 9.99 -20.18 22.76
N GLN A 5 9.12 -19.82 23.71
CA GLN A 5 7.76 -19.32 23.38
C GLN A 5 7.67 -17.79 23.28
N ALA A 6 8.49 -17.04 24.02
CA ALA A 6 8.44 -15.58 24.02
C ALA A 6 8.88 -14.97 22.66
N GLY A 7 9.95 -15.49 22.04
CA GLY A 7 10.42 -15.00 20.74
C GLY A 7 9.49 -15.33 19.57
N LYS A 8 8.68 -16.41 19.67
CA LYS A 8 7.66 -16.74 18.66
C LYS A 8 6.50 -15.75 18.68
N LEU A 9 6.09 -15.29 19.87
CA LEU A 9 5.01 -14.32 20.06
C LEU A 9 5.38 -12.95 19.47
N GLU A 10 6.60 -12.45 19.73
CA GLU A 10 7.11 -11.19 19.18
C GLU A 10 7.27 -11.24 17.65
N ALA A 11 7.74 -12.36 17.10
CA ALA A 11 7.85 -12.56 15.65
C ALA A 11 6.48 -12.56 14.95
N THR A 12 5.44 -13.14 15.58
CA THR A 12 4.06 -13.06 15.07
C THR A 12 3.48 -11.64 15.11
N GLU A 13 3.78 -10.88 16.16
CA GLU A 13 3.27 -9.50 16.30
C GLU A 13 3.91 -8.55 15.28
N ASN A 14 5.21 -8.72 15.01
CA ASN A 14 5.92 -8.00 13.95
C ASN A 14 5.40 -8.33 12.55
N THR A 15 5.04 -9.59 12.28
CA THR A 15 4.48 -9.97 10.97
C THR A 15 3.06 -9.45 10.78
N ILE A 16 2.23 -9.45 11.82
CA ILE A 16 0.87 -8.86 11.77
C ILE A 16 0.96 -7.35 11.52
N SER A 17 1.87 -6.65 12.20
CA SER A 17 2.08 -5.22 12.02
C SER A 17 2.58 -4.87 10.62
N ALA A 18 3.48 -5.69 10.04
CA ALA A 18 3.95 -5.52 8.68
C ALA A 18 2.83 -5.74 7.64
N MET A 19 1.94 -6.73 7.85
CA MET A 19 0.78 -6.92 6.98
C MET A 19 -0.22 -5.76 7.07
N ALA A 20 -0.44 -5.21 8.27
CA ALA A 20 -1.30 -4.05 8.44
C ALA A 20 -0.73 -2.80 7.76
N ALA A 21 0.59 -2.58 7.85
CA ALA A 21 1.27 -1.50 7.15
C ALA A 21 1.14 -1.63 5.63
N ALA A 22 1.36 -2.84 5.09
CA ALA A 22 1.20 -3.11 3.66
C ALA A 22 -0.24 -2.88 3.16
N ALA A 23 -1.24 -3.21 3.97
CA ALA A 23 -2.65 -2.95 3.64
C ALA A 23 -2.97 -1.44 3.64
N ALA A 24 -2.43 -0.68 4.59
CA ALA A 24 -2.60 0.77 4.66
C ALA A 24 -1.93 1.49 3.48
N GLU A 25 -0.72 1.06 3.10
CA GLU A 25 -0.02 1.57 1.90
C GLU A 25 -0.81 1.30 0.62
N GLN A 26 -1.43 0.12 0.51
CA GLN A 26 -2.28 -0.21 -0.63
C GLN A 26 -3.54 0.68 -0.69
N GLN A 27 -4.18 0.99 0.44
CA GLN A 27 -5.30 1.93 0.50
C GLN A 27 -4.90 3.34 0.04
N GLN A 28 -3.75 3.83 0.51
CA GLN A 28 -3.21 5.12 0.07
C GLN A 28 -2.90 5.13 -1.42
N PHE A 29 -2.41 4.00 -1.97
CA PHE A 29 -2.15 3.87 -3.40
C PHE A 29 -3.43 3.97 -4.25
N TYR A 30 -4.56 3.43 -3.80
CA TYR A 30 -5.84 3.61 -4.51
C TYR A 30 -6.28 5.07 -4.58
N LEU A 31 -6.16 5.81 -3.47
CA LEU A 31 -6.44 7.25 -3.46
C LEU A 31 -5.53 8.01 -4.42
N LEU A 32 -4.25 7.63 -4.49
CA LEU A 32 -3.30 8.20 -5.44
C LEU A 32 -3.73 7.97 -6.90
N LEU A 33 -4.20 6.76 -7.24
CA LEU A 33 -4.74 6.48 -8.58
C LEU A 33 -5.95 7.35 -8.89
N GLY A 34 -6.84 7.58 -7.93
CA GLY A 34 -7.96 8.52 -8.09
C GLY A 34 -7.48 9.95 -8.37
N ASN A 35 -6.48 10.43 -7.64
CA ASN A 35 -5.90 11.76 -7.84
C ASN A 35 -5.21 11.93 -9.20
N LEU A 36 -4.61 10.87 -9.76
CA LEU A 36 -4.03 10.88 -11.12
C LEU A 36 -5.10 11.09 -12.21
N LEU A 37 -6.34 10.69 -11.95
CA LEU A 37 -7.48 10.86 -12.86
C LEU A 37 -8.26 12.16 -12.60
N SER A 38 -7.83 12.98 -11.64
CA SER A 38 -8.49 14.24 -11.30
C SER A 38 -8.49 15.22 -12.48
N PRO A 39 -9.60 15.95 -12.72
CA PRO A 39 -9.63 17.03 -13.70
C PRO A 39 -8.86 18.27 -13.23
N ASP A 40 -8.52 18.38 -11.94
CA ASP A 40 -7.69 19.45 -11.40
C ASP A 40 -6.20 19.16 -11.67
N ASN A 41 -5.58 20.04 -12.46
CA ASN A 41 -4.16 19.91 -12.82
C ASN A 41 -3.20 20.01 -11.64
N VAL A 42 -3.55 20.75 -10.58
CA VAL A 42 -2.70 20.84 -9.37
C VAL A 42 -2.70 19.51 -8.64
N VAL A 43 -3.89 18.92 -8.45
CA VAL A 43 -4.05 17.60 -7.82
C VAL A 43 -3.36 16.52 -8.64
N ARG A 44 -3.60 16.51 -9.95
CA ARG A 44 -2.99 15.54 -10.87
C ARG A 44 -1.47 15.62 -10.87
N LYS A 45 -0.90 16.83 -10.95
CA LYS A 45 0.56 17.01 -10.95
C LYS A 45 1.19 16.55 -9.63
N GLN A 46 0.58 16.88 -8.49
CA GLN A 46 1.06 16.40 -7.19
C GLN A 46 1.01 14.86 -7.09
N ALA A 47 -0.02 14.26 -7.68
CA ALA A 47 -0.14 12.81 -7.76
C ALA A 47 0.92 12.19 -8.69
N GLU A 48 1.21 12.80 -9.85
CA GLU A 48 2.28 12.36 -10.77
C GLU A 48 3.64 12.37 -10.06
N GLU A 49 3.98 13.46 -9.34
CA GLU A 49 5.23 13.56 -8.58
C GLU A 49 5.30 12.53 -7.45
N THR A 50 4.20 12.31 -6.73
CA THR A 50 4.14 11.28 -5.67
C THR A 50 4.33 9.89 -6.26
N TYR A 51 3.67 9.59 -7.37
CA TYR A 51 3.75 8.32 -8.07
C TYR A 51 5.14 8.04 -8.63
N GLU A 52 5.85 9.06 -9.14
CA GLU A 52 7.22 8.92 -9.63
C GLU A 52 8.20 8.49 -8.53
N ASN A 53 8.03 9.01 -7.31
CA ASN A 53 8.92 8.73 -6.17
C ASN A 53 8.73 7.35 -5.52
N ILE A 54 7.69 6.60 -5.88
CA ILE A 54 7.50 5.24 -5.35
C ILE A 54 8.60 4.30 -5.91
N PRO A 55 9.21 3.41 -5.12
CA PRO A 55 10.14 2.41 -5.66
C PRO A 55 9.49 1.53 -6.73
N GLY A 56 10.15 1.28 -7.86
CA GLY A 56 9.57 0.54 -8.98
C GLY A 56 9.08 -0.87 -8.63
N GLN A 57 9.78 -1.57 -7.73
CA GLN A 57 9.35 -2.89 -7.22
C GLN A 57 8.01 -2.82 -6.47
N SER A 58 7.83 -1.78 -5.64
CA SER A 58 6.58 -1.54 -4.93
C SER A 58 5.47 -1.12 -5.90
N LYS A 59 5.76 -0.24 -6.88
CA LYS A 59 4.78 0.19 -7.90
C LYS A 59 4.14 -1.00 -8.61
N ILE A 60 4.95 -1.95 -9.09
CA ILE A 60 4.44 -3.13 -9.83
C ILE A 60 3.48 -3.93 -8.95
N THR A 61 3.85 -4.16 -7.68
CA THR A 61 3.01 -4.91 -6.74
C THR A 61 1.69 -4.19 -6.48
N PHE A 62 1.73 -2.89 -6.20
CA PHE A 62 0.53 -2.09 -5.93
C PHE A 62 -0.41 -1.98 -7.15
N LEU A 63 0.14 -1.81 -8.35
CA LEU A 63 -0.63 -1.81 -9.60
C LEU A 63 -1.31 -3.15 -9.87
N LEU A 64 -0.59 -4.26 -9.70
CA LEU A 64 -1.15 -5.60 -9.88
C LEU A 64 -2.27 -5.86 -8.88
N GLN A 65 -2.10 -5.45 -7.62
CA GLN A 65 -3.16 -5.53 -6.61
C GLN A 65 -4.35 -4.65 -6.98
N ALA A 66 -4.11 -3.46 -7.52
CA ALA A 66 -5.18 -2.56 -7.93
C ALA A 66 -6.06 -3.13 -9.04
N ILE A 67 -5.44 -3.78 -10.04
CA ILE A 67 -6.17 -4.42 -11.14
C ILE A 67 -6.92 -5.67 -10.67
N ARG A 68 -6.29 -6.49 -9.81
CA ARG A 68 -6.89 -7.73 -9.29
C ARG A 68 -8.07 -7.48 -8.35
N ASN A 69 -8.07 -6.36 -7.65
CA ASN A 69 -9.08 -6.00 -6.67
C ASN A 69 -10.04 -4.94 -7.24
N THR A 70 -10.70 -5.27 -8.34
CA THR A 70 -11.63 -4.37 -9.06
C THR A 70 -12.84 -3.96 -8.21
N THR A 71 -13.11 -4.67 -7.12
CA THR A 71 -14.12 -4.33 -6.10
C THR A 71 -13.73 -3.19 -5.16
N ALA A 72 -12.45 -2.78 -5.08
CA ALA A 72 -12.00 -1.69 -4.21
C ALA A 72 -12.07 -0.30 -4.86
N ALA A 73 -12.43 -0.22 -6.15
CA ALA A 73 -12.57 1.04 -6.89
C ALA A 73 -13.98 1.65 -6.79
N GLU A 74 -14.90 1.01 -6.06
CA GLU A 74 -16.28 1.45 -5.85
C GLU A 74 -16.51 1.93 -4.41
N GLU A 75 -15.89 3.04 -4.00
CA GLU A 75 -16.36 3.87 -2.86
C GLU A 75 -16.20 5.36 -3.14
#